data_AF-A0A2H0J8V9-F1
#
_entry.id   AF-A0A2H0J8V9-F1
#
_cell.length_a   1.000
_cell.length_b   1.000
_cell.length_c   1.000
_cell.angle_alpha   90.00
_cell.angle_beta   90.00
_cell.angle_gamma   90.00
#
_symmetry.space_group_name_H-M   'P 1'
#
loop_
_entity.id
_entity.type
_entity.pdbx_description
1 polymer ?
#
loop_
_entity_poly.entity_id
_entity_poly.type
_entity_poly.pdbx_seq_one_letter_code
_entity_poly.pdbx_strand_id
1 'polypeptide(L)'
;MAAKDFYKSVRIFAEVTKPWEPHLSYETKPDERFDLSLVSQRVYGRRDEFLTVMAAAGMDMFDQPMLQKRLTLPNESQLYAMKRSAGFESIADYRENFAPTWGV
;
A
#
# COMPACT_ATOMS: atom_id res chain seq x y z
N MET A 1 -15.60 3.06 -5.51
CA MET A 1 -15.04 4.18 -4.71
C MET A 1 -13.55 3.90 -4.67
N ALA A 2 -12.78 4.44 -5.62
CA ALA A 2 -11.49 3.88 -6.06
C ALA A 2 -10.51 3.50 -4.93
N ALA A 3 -10.39 4.34 -3.90
CA ALA A 3 -9.53 4.09 -2.74
C ALA A 3 -9.92 2.85 -1.92
N LYS A 4 -11.23 2.59 -1.76
CA LYS A 4 -11.74 1.42 -1.02
C LYS A 4 -11.49 0.13 -1.78
N ASP A 5 -11.64 0.17 -3.10
CA ASP A 5 -11.43 -0.99 -3.97
C ASP A 5 -9.93 -1.33 -4.01
N PHE A 6 -9.07 -0.33 -4.11
CA PHE A 6 -7.62 -0.48 -3.97
C PHE A 6 -7.21 -1.08 -2.62
N TYR A 7 -7.70 -0.52 -1.51
CA TYR A 7 -7.42 -1.03 -0.16
C TYR A 7 -7.78 -2.51 -0.03
N LYS A 8 -8.96 -2.91 -0.52
CA LYS A 8 -9.38 -4.32 -0.51
C LYS A 8 -8.46 -5.20 -1.32
N SER A 9 -8.07 -4.78 -2.53
CA SER A 9 -7.15 -5.55 -3.37
C SER A 9 -5.81 -5.78 -2.70
N VAL A 10 -5.23 -4.76 -2.06
CA VAL A 10 -3.97 -4.89 -1.32
C VAL A 10 -4.13 -5.79 -0.09
N ARG A 11 -5.25 -5.67 0.63
CA ARG A 11 -5.51 -6.50 1.81
C ARG A 11 -5.63 -7.98 1.44
N ILE A 12 -6.41 -8.29 0.39
CA ILE A 12 -6.53 -9.65 -0.13
C ILE A 12 -5.17 -10.17 -0.60
N PHE A 13 -4.38 -9.35 -1.28
CA PHE A 13 -3.02 -9.72 -1.68
C PHE A 13 -2.17 -10.11 -0.47
N ALA A 14 -2.11 -9.26 0.56
CA ALA A 14 -1.31 -9.54 1.75
C ALA A 14 -1.72 -10.83 2.48
N GLU A 15 -3.01 -11.22 2.42
CA GLU A 15 -3.54 -12.43 3.05
C GLU A 15 -3.38 -13.70 2.19
N VAL A 16 -3.48 -13.58 0.87
CA VAL A 16 -3.49 -14.72 -0.06
C VAL A 16 -2.10 -15.06 -0.60
N THR A 17 -1.22 -14.06 -0.72
CA THR A 17 0.11 -14.22 -1.32
C THR A 17 0.97 -15.19 -0.53
N LYS A 18 1.49 -16.18 -1.24
CA LYS A 18 2.31 -17.25 -0.68
C LYS A 18 3.78 -16.83 -0.64
N PRO A 19 4.60 -17.39 0.26
CA PRO A 19 5.98 -16.94 0.45
C PRO A 19 6.89 -17.15 -0.77
N TRP A 20 6.53 -18.02 -1.72
CA TRP A 20 7.27 -18.23 -2.96
C TRP A 20 6.80 -17.36 -4.13
N GLU A 21 5.68 -16.66 -3.97
CA GLU A 21 5.20 -15.71 -4.98
C GLU A 21 6.00 -14.41 -4.89
N PRO A 22 6.15 -13.67 -6.01
CA PRO A 22 6.85 -12.41 -6.00
C PRO A 22 6.13 -11.41 -5.09
N HIS A 23 6.77 -11.03 -3.98
CA HIS A 23 6.29 -10.03 -3.03
C HIS A 23 7.46 -9.33 -2.35
N LEU A 24 7.19 -8.19 -1.73
CA LEU A 24 8.12 -7.50 -0.84
C LEU A 24 7.79 -7.89 0.60
N SER A 25 8.77 -8.49 1.30
CA SER A 25 8.65 -8.74 2.73
C SER A 25 9.33 -7.62 3.49
N TYR A 26 8.60 -6.93 4.38
CA TYR A 26 9.18 -5.90 5.24
C TYR A 26 8.84 -6.16 6.70
N GLU A 27 9.84 -6.08 7.58
CA GLU A 27 9.65 -6.23 9.01
C GLU A 27 9.56 -4.86 9.67
N THR A 28 8.44 -4.58 10.33
CA THR A 28 8.19 -3.26 10.91
C THR A 28 9.01 -3.06 12.17
N LYS A 29 9.52 -1.84 12.36
CA LYS A 29 10.29 -1.47 13.55
C LYS A 29 9.40 -0.81 14.61
N PRO A 30 9.75 -0.88 15.89
CA PRO A 30 8.99 -0.22 16.95
C PRO A 30 8.89 1.30 16.76
N ASP A 31 9.91 1.94 16.20
CA ASP A 31 9.91 3.37 15.85
C ASP A 31 8.91 3.75 14.75
N GLU A 32 8.47 2.78 13.95
CA GLU A 32 7.55 2.98 12.82
C GLU A 32 6.08 2.77 13.20
N ARG A 33 5.81 2.45 14.47
CA ARG A 33 4.49 2.10 14.99
C ARG A 33 3.42 3.15 14.66
N PHE A 34 3.79 4.43 14.65
CA PHE A 34 2.88 5.55 14.42
C PHE A 34 3.12 6.27 13.09
N ASP A 35 4.09 5.81 12.29
CA ASP A 35 4.48 6.49 11.05
C ASP A 35 4.52 5.53 9.86
N LEU A 36 3.32 5.29 9.33
CA LEU A 36 3.09 4.52 8.11
C LEU A 36 3.84 5.08 6.89
N SER A 37 4.03 6.40 6.87
CA SER A 37 4.71 7.08 5.76
C SER A 37 6.19 6.74 5.72
N LEU A 38 6.83 6.49 6.87
CA LEU A 38 8.22 6.02 6.94
C LEU A 38 8.38 4.60 6.41
N VAL A 39 7.45 3.69 6.73
CA VAL A 39 7.46 2.34 6.17
C VAL A 39 7.32 2.39 4.66
N SER A 40 6.38 3.21 4.17
CA SER A 40 6.17 3.43 2.75
C SER A 40 7.44 3.96 2.06
N GLN A 41 8.10 4.95 2.67
CA GLN A 41 9.34 5.52 2.16
C GLN A 41 10.48 4.49 2.09
N ARG A 42 10.56 3.57 3.06
CA ARG A 42 11.60 2.53 3.07
C ARG A 42 11.35 1.41 2.07
N VAL A 43 10.10 1.05 1.85
CA VAL A 43 9.74 -0.05 0.94
C VAL A 43 9.70 0.42 -0.51
N TYR A 44 9.08 1.59 -0.77
CA TYR A 44 8.81 2.09 -2.12
C TYR A 44 9.58 3.35 -2.50
N GLY A 45 10.39 3.91 -1.59
CA GLY A 45 11.10 5.17 -1.84
C GLY A 45 10.23 6.44 -1.78
N ARG A 46 8.93 6.30 -1.49
CA ARG A 46 7.94 7.39 -1.50
C ARG A 46 7.01 7.29 -0.29
N ARG A 47 6.54 8.42 0.22
CA ARG A 47 5.66 8.48 1.42
C ARG A 47 4.18 8.30 1.08
N ASP A 48 3.82 8.49 -0.17
CA ASP A 48 2.43 8.50 -0.65
C ASP A 48 1.77 7.11 -0.66
N GLU A 49 2.53 6.01 -0.57
CA GLU A 49 1.97 4.63 -0.53
C GLU A 49 1.59 4.17 0.88
N PHE A 50 1.31 5.09 1.81
CA PHE A 50 0.92 4.74 3.18
C PHE A 50 -0.36 3.91 3.22
N LEU A 51 -1.27 4.07 2.25
CA LEU A 51 -2.50 3.27 2.10
C LEU A 51 -2.19 1.79 1.82
N THR A 52 -1.17 1.50 1.01
CA THR A 52 -0.72 0.14 0.72
C THR A 52 -0.21 -0.53 2.00
N VAL A 53 0.60 0.20 2.78
CA VAL A 53 1.14 -0.29 4.06
C VAL A 53 0.00 -0.55 5.05
N MET A 54 -0.97 0.37 5.14
CA MET A 54 -2.12 0.23 6.02
C MET A 54 -2.97 -1.01 5.67
N ALA A 55 -3.23 -1.22 4.38
CA ALA A 55 -3.99 -2.37 3.89
C ALA A 55 -3.26 -3.70 4.17
N ALA A 56 -1.96 -3.76 3.91
CA ALA A 56 -1.14 -4.95 4.20
C ALA A 56 -0.97 -5.20 5.71
N ALA A 57 -0.94 -4.13 6.51
CA ALA A 57 -0.96 -4.21 7.95
C ALA A 57 -2.33 -4.66 8.51
N GLY A 58 -3.38 -4.65 7.69
CA GLY A 58 -4.75 -4.97 8.10
C GLY A 58 -5.34 -3.93 9.06
N MET A 59 -4.85 -2.69 8.99
CA MET A 59 -5.28 -1.58 9.84
C MET A 59 -6.53 -0.93 9.26
N ASP A 60 -7.53 -0.68 10.10
CA ASP A 60 -8.79 -0.04 9.69
C ASP A 60 -8.72 1.49 9.81
N MET A 61 -7.81 2.01 10.64
CA MET A 61 -7.63 3.46 10.88
C MET A 61 -6.15 3.84 10.82
N PHE A 62 -5.87 5.05 10.34
CA PHE A 62 -4.51 5.60 10.26
C PHE A 62 -3.87 5.81 11.64
N ASP A 63 -4.66 6.19 12.64
CA ASP A 63 -4.18 6.50 14.01
C ASP A 63 -3.91 5.24 14.85
N GLN A 64 -4.31 4.06 14.35
CA GLN A 64 -4.10 2.81 15.08
C GLN A 64 -2.59 2.51 15.16
N PRO A 65 -2.05 2.13 16.32
CA PRO A 65 -0.65 1.72 16.41
C PRO A 65 -0.43 0.43 15.61
N MET A 66 0.57 0.43 14.73
CA MET A 66 0.95 -0.77 13.99
C MET A 66 1.63 -1.78 14.93
N LEU A 67 1.16 -3.03 14.89
CA LEU A 67 1.84 -4.12 15.57
C LEU A 67 3.16 -4.45 14.85
N GLN A 68 4.18 -4.79 15.63
CA GLN A 68 5.43 -5.29 15.06
C GLN A 68 5.17 -6.64 14.40
N LYS A 69 5.22 -6.69 13.07
CA LYS A 69 4.99 -7.90 12.29
C LYS A 69 5.70 -7.82 10.95
N ARG A 70 5.84 -8.97 10.31
CA ARG A 70 6.26 -9.04 8.91
C ARG A 70 5.08 -8.71 8.02
N LEU A 71 5.24 -7.68 7.18
CA LEU A 71 4.28 -7.26 6.18
C LEU A 71 4.59 -7.94 4.84
N THR A 72 3.54 -8.40 4.18
CA THR A 72 3.56 -8.85 2.79
C THR A 72 3.04 -7.72 1.92
N LEU A 73 3.92 -7.12 1.13
CA LEU A 73 3.64 -5.94 0.32
C LEU A 73 3.75 -6.29 -1.17
N PRO A 74 2.90 -5.72 -2.04
CA PRO A 74 3.05 -5.88 -3.48
C PRO A 74 4.35 -5.22 -3.95
N ASN A 75 5.01 -5.79 -4.95
CA ASN A 75 6.11 -5.09 -5.62
C ASN A 75 5.60 -3.92 -6.46
N GLU A 76 6.50 -3.09 -7.01
CA GLU A 76 6.10 -1.91 -7.78
C GLU A 76 5.17 -2.25 -8.94
N SER A 77 5.50 -3.26 -9.75
CA SER A 77 4.70 -3.66 -10.91
C SER A 77 3.27 -4.09 -10.51
N GLN A 78 3.14 -4.86 -9.43
CA GLN A 78 1.85 -5.30 -8.90
C GLN A 78 1.07 -4.14 -8.29
N LEU A 79 1.75 -3.25 -7.56
CA LEU A 79 1.16 -2.04 -7.00
C LEU A 79 0.56 -1.16 -8.11
N TYR A 80 1.30 -0.94 -9.21
CA TYR A 80 0.78 -0.22 -10.37
C TYR A 80 -0.41 -0.95 -11.00
N ALA A 81 -0.37 -2.28 -11.13
CA ALA A 81 -1.50 -3.04 -11.67
C ALA A 81 -2.76 -2.92 -10.80
N MET A 82 -2.62 -2.98 -9.46
CA MET A 82 -3.72 -2.81 -8.52
C MET A 82 -4.30 -1.40 -8.57
N LYS A 83 -3.45 -0.38 -8.65
CA LYS A 83 -3.84 1.03 -8.85
C LYS A 83 -4.64 1.22 -10.13
N ARG A 84 -4.17 0.64 -11.24
CA ARG A 84 -4.86 0.64 -12.54
C ARG A 84 -6.22 -0.02 -12.48
N SER A 85 -6.29 -1.20 -11.89
CA SER A 85 -7.54 -1.96 -11.73
C SER A 85 -8.57 -1.21 -10.88
N ALA A 86 -8.12 -0.55 -9.81
CA ALA A 86 -8.98 0.22 -8.91
C ALA A 86 -9.31 1.64 -9.40
N GLY A 87 -8.63 2.13 -10.45
CA GLY A 87 -8.68 3.54 -10.86
C GLY A 87 -8.18 4.49 -9.77
N PHE A 88 -7.26 4.01 -8.91
CA PHE A 88 -6.73 4.76 -7.77
C PHE A 88 -5.28 5.14 -8.04
N GLU A 89 -4.95 6.41 -7.83
CA GLU A 89 -3.56 6.86 -7.76
C GLU A 89 -3.29 7.34 -6.35
N SER A 90 -2.12 7.08 -5.78
CA SER A 90 -1.70 7.55 -4.45
C SER A 90 -1.05 8.93 -4.51
N ILE A 91 -0.33 9.21 -5.60
CA ILE A 91 0.49 10.42 -5.78
C ILE A 91 -0.37 11.56 -6.30
N ALA A 92 -0.37 12.69 -5.58
CA ALA A 92 -1.18 13.85 -5.94
C ALA A 92 -0.81 14.44 -7.31
N ASP A 93 0.49 14.51 -7.64
CA ASP A 93 1.00 15.00 -8.93
C ASP A 93 0.57 14.14 -10.14
N TYR A 94 0.17 12.88 -9.90
CA TYR A 94 -0.33 11.99 -10.94
C TYR A 94 -1.86 11.91 -10.95
N ARG A 95 -2.55 12.88 -10.33
CA ARG A 95 -4.01 13.02 -10.39
C ARG A 95 -4.41 14.31 -11.10
N GLU A 96 -5.29 14.21 -12.08
CA GLU A 96 -5.99 15.35 -12.68
C GLU A 96 -7.50 15.15 -12.49
N ASN A 97 -8.22 16.16 -11.98
CA ASN A 97 -9.65 16.07 -11.67
C ASN A 97 -10.06 14.82 -10.86
N PHE A 98 -9.28 14.47 -9.83
CA PHE A 98 -9.48 13.27 -8.99
C PHE A 98 -9.32 11.92 -9.72
N ALA A 99 -8.90 11.92 -10.98
CA ALA A 99 -8.61 10.74 -11.80
C ALA A 99 -7.10 10.60 -12.05
N PRO A 100 -6.58 9.36 -12.21
CA PRO A 100 -5.17 9.14 -12.55
C PRO A 100 -4.82 9.71 -13.94
N THR A 101 -3.67 10.36 -14.07
CA THR A 101 -3.19 10.96 -15.33
C THR A 101 -2.80 9.94 -16.41
N TRP A 102 -2.59 8.68 -16.02
CA TRP A 102 -2.32 7.57 -16.95
C TRP A 102 -3.60 6.83 -17.41
N GLY A 103 -4.78 7.31 -17.01
CA GLY A 103 -6.08 6.74 -17.38
C GLY A 103 -6.66 7.28 -18.70
N VAL A 104 -5.88 8.02 -19.49
CA VAL A 104 -6.26 8.55 -20.81
C VAL A 104 -5.96 7.58 -21.95
#